data_AF-A0A2V4AEP6-F1
#
_entry.id   AF-A0A2V4AEP6-F1
#
_cell.length_a   1.000
_cell.length_b   1.000
_cell.length_c   1.000
_cell.angle_alpha   90.00
_cell.angle_beta   90.00
_cell.angle_gamma   90.00
#
_symmetry.space_group_name_H-M   'P 1'
#
loop_
_entity.id
_entity.type
_entity.pdbx_description
1 polymer ?
#
loop_
_entity_poly.entity_id
_entity_poly.type
_entity_poly.pdbx_seq_one_letter_code
_entity_poly.pdbx_strand_id
1 'polypeptide(L)'
;MSTDTDTANVVKLHFQYAQNGYVMTDDTYGEQDADSAVAFTRDGCAFVACERAPRGRWRIESTDGEAGPVPLSAYRYRLSDLADAAEYVAKKCGATVRRVDSWI
;
A
#
# COMPACT_ATOMS: atom_id res chain seq x y z
N MET A 1 17.16 -2.51 30.83
CA MET A 1 16.52 -1.72 29.75
C MET A 1 16.27 -2.68 28.61
N SER A 2 15.00 -2.87 28.25
CA SER A 2 14.56 -3.84 27.25
C SER A 2 15.06 -3.44 25.87
N THR A 3 15.64 -4.38 25.14
CA THR A 3 16.00 -4.22 23.73
C THR A 3 14.74 -4.33 22.89
N ASP A 4 14.15 -3.19 22.51
CA ASP A 4 13.13 -3.08 21.45
C ASP A 4 13.78 -3.40 20.09
N THR A 5 14.12 -4.66 19.88
CA THR A 5 14.62 -5.16 18.59
C THR A 5 13.46 -5.54 17.66
N ASP A 6 12.21 -5.49 18.15
CA ASP A 6 11.01 -5.91 17.41
C ASP A 6 10.35 -4.77 16.61
N THR A 7 10.90 -3.55 16.67
CA THR A 7 10.35 -2.36 16.00
C THR A 7 11.14 -1.92 14.76
N ALA A 8 12.24 -2.59 14.42
CA ALA A 8 13.25 -2.04 13.51
C ALA A 8 12.79 -1.90 12.04
N ASN A 9 11.79 -2.67 11.58
CA ASN A 9 11.34 -2.65 10.17
C ASN A 9 9.81 -2.49 10.02
N VAL A 10 9.16 -1.67 10.84
CA VAL A 10 7.72 -1.35 10.67
C VAL A 10 7.54 -0.11 9.79
N VAL A 11 6.98 -0.28 8.60
CA VAL A 11 6.60 0.80 7.70
C VAL A 11 5.17 1.23 8.02
N LYS A 12 5.01 2.48 8.43
CA LYS A 12 3.68 3.06 8.69
C LYS A 12 3.14 3.65 7.39
N LEU A 13 1.89 3.34 7.04
CA LEU A 13 1.27 3.69 5.76
C LEU A 13 -0.12 4.28 5.93
N HIS A 14 -0.38 5.40 5.25
CA HIS A 14 -1.72 5.97 5.09
C HIS A 14 -2.30 5.54 3.75
N PHE A 15 -3.53 5.04 3.75
CA PHE A 15 -4.16 4.51 2.54
C PHE A 15 -5.11 5.53 1.97
N GLN A 16 -5.00 5.75 0.67
CA GLN A 16 -5.82 6.68 -0.07
C GLN A 16 -6.39 5.98 -1.30
N TYR A 17 -7.68 6.18 -1.53
CA TYR A 17 -8.43 5.59 -2.63
C TYR A 17 -8.88 6.70 -3.59
N ALA A 18 -8.94 6.38 -4.87
CA ALA A 18 -9.38 7.31 -5.91
C ALA A 18 -10.26 6.61 -6.95
N GLN A 19 -11.14 7.39 -7.55
CA GLN A 19 -12.03 6.97 -8.63
C GLN A 19 -12.12 8.09 -9.67
N ASN A 20 -11.95 7.75 -10.95
CA ASN A 20 -12.00 8.68 -12.08
C ASN A 20 -11.07 9.91 -11.90
N GLY A 21 -9.92 9.71 -11.25
CA GLY A 21 -8.93 10.77 -11.00
C GLY A 21 -9.21 11.65 -9.78
N TYR A 22 -10.25 11.36 -9.00
CA TYR A 22 -10.58 12.10 -7.77
C TYR A 22 -10.32 11.24 -6.54
N VAL A 23 -9.72 11.85 -5.52
CA VAL A 23 -9.52 11.23 -4.21
C VAL A 23 -10.88 11.05 -3.52
N MET A 24 -11.13 9.84 -3.04
CA MET A 24 -12.31 9.51 -2.25
C MET A 24 -12.01 9.86 -0.78
N THR A 25 -12.43 11.03 -0.35
CA THR A 25 -12.37 11.46 1.06
C THR A 25 -13.66 11.05 1.78
N ASP A 26 -13.55 10.54 3.02
CA ASP A 26 -14.66 10.18 3.91
C ASP A 26 -15.55 8.99 3.47
N ASP A 27 -15.07 8.15 2.55
CA ASP A 27 -15.89 7.07 2.02
C ASP A 27 -15.70 5.74 2.76
N THR A 28 -16.75 5.29 3.45
CA THR A 28 -16.76 4.02 4.20
C THR A 28 -16.57 2.81 3.27
N TYR A 29 -16.93 2.96 1.99
CA TYR A 29 -16.80 1.92 0.96
C TYR A 29 -15.78 2.27 -0.12
N GLY A 30 -14.89 3.23 0.11
CA GLY A 30 -13.96 3.74 -0.90
C GLY A 30 -13.13 2.64 -1.61
N GLU A 31 -12.76 1.58 -0.90
CA GLU A 31 -12.03 0.45 -1.49
C GLU A 31 -12.85 -0.40 -2.50
N GLN A 32 -14.18 -0.42 -2.38
CA GLN A 32 -15.04 -1.18 -3.29
C GLN A 32 -15.20 -0.48 -4.64
N ASP A 33 -15.36 0.84 -4.59
CA ASP A 33 -15.70 1.66 -5.76
C ASP A 33 -14.46 2.27 -6.45
N ALA A 34 -13.32 2.33 -5.77
CA ALA A 34 -12.09 2.87 -6.31
C ALA A 34 -11.55 2.09 -7.53
N ASP A 35 -11.03 2.83 -8.49
CA ASP A 35 -10.26 2.31 -9.63
C ASP A 35 -8.75 2.35 -9.39
N SER A 36 -8.32 3.11 -8.37
CA SER A 36 -6.92 3.33 -8.02
C SER A 36 -6.77 3.52 -6.51
N ALA A 37 -5.64 3.07 -5.97
CA ALA A 37 -5.36 3.20 -4.54
C ALA A 37 -3.86 3.26 -4.29
N VAL A 38 -3.45 4.04 -3.29
CA VAL A 38 -2.04 4.27 -2.96
C VAL A 38 -1.85 4.18 -1.46
N ALA A 39 -0.78 3.52 -1.04
CA ALA A 39 -0.29 3.54 0.33
C ALA A 39 0.90 4.50 0.44
N PHE A 40 0.73 5.57 1.21
CA PHE A 40 1.73 6.61 1.40
C PHE A 40 2.50 6.46 2.71
N THR A 41 3.81 6.61 2.65
CA THR A 41 4.67 6.82 3.83
C THR A 41 4.54 8.24 4.35
N ARG A 42 5.08 8.50 5.56
CA ARG A 42 4.96 9.79 6.25
C ARG A 42 5.57 10.96 5.48
N ASP A 43 6.63 10.69 4.73
CA ASP A 43 7.34 11.65 3.89
C ASP A 43 6.63 11.94 2.56
N GLY A 44 5.48 11.31 2.30
CA GLY A 44 4.68 11.50 1.11
C GLY A 44 5.07 10.62 -0.08
N CYS A 45 5.99 9.66 0.11
CA CYS A 45 6.34 8.71 -0.95
C CYS A 45 5.23 7.64 -1.12
N ALA A 46 4.96 7.26 -2.37
CA ALA A 46 4.05 6.17 -2.69
C ALA A 46 4.75 4.82 -2.49
N PHE A 47 4.51 4.17 -1.35
CA PHE A 47 5.09 2.86 -1.05
C PHE A 47 4.58 1.78 -2.00
N VAL A 48 3.29 1.80 -2.29
CA VAL A 48 2.70 0.98 -3.34
C VAL A 48 1.50 1.71 -3.93
N ALA A 49 1.45 1.77 -5.26
CA ALA A 49 0.32 2.22 -6.03
C ALA A 49 -0.31 1.01 -6.74
N CYS A 50 -1.63 0.91 -6.65
CA CYS A 50 -2.40 -0.16 -7.26
C CYS A 50 -3.53 0.39 -8.12
N GLU A 51 -3.80 -0.32 -9.20
CA GLU A 51 -4.99 -0.13 -10.03
C GLU A 51 -5.93 -1.32 -9.91
N ARG A 52 -7.22 -1.06 -10.16
CA ARG A 52 -8.26 -2.08 -10.15
C ARG A 52 -8.17 -2.94 -11.41
N ALA A 53 -7.83 -4.21 -11.22
CA ALA A 53 -7.82 -5.22 -12.25
C ALA A 53 -9.22 -5.82 -12.50
N PRO A 54 -9.47 -6.43 -13.67
CA PRO A 54 -10.72 -7.12 -13.96
C PRO A 54 -11.09 -8.13 -12.87
N ARG A 55 -12.39 -8.25 -12.57
CA ARG A 55 -12.95 -9.07 -11.48
C ARG A 55 -12.67 -8.56 -10.06
N GLY A 56 -12.38 -7.26 -9.92
CA GLY A 56 -12.35 -6.58 -8.61
C GLY A 56 -11.11 -6.88 -7.76
N ARG A 57 -10.01 -7.29 -8.38
CA ARG A 57 -8.71 -7.49 -7.69
C ARG A 57 -7.81 -6.29 -7.89
N TRP A 58 -6.79 -6.15 -7.08
CA TRP A 58 -5.78 -5.10 -7.20
C TRP A 58 -4.52 -5.59 -7.90
N ARG A 59 -3.94 -4.74 -8.75
CA ARG A 59 -2.66 -4.96 -9.40
C ARG A 59 -1.71 -3.83 -9.03
N ILE A 60 -0.51 -4.17 -8.62
CA ILE A 60 0.56 -3.20 -8.36
C ILE A 60 0.96 -2.54 -9.69
N GLU A 61 0.96 -1.21 -9.72
CA GLU A 61 1.40 -0.38 -10.83
C GLU A 61 2.81 0.16 -10.59
N SER A 62 3.06 0.69 -9.39
CA SER A 62 4.32 1.29 -9.00
C SER A 62 4.62 1.00 -7.53
N THR A 63 5.91 0.97 -7.23
CA THR A 63 6.48 0.85 -5.90
C THR A 63 7.67 1.82 -5.93
N ASP A 64 7.44 3.07 -5.54
CA ASP A 64 8.45 4.15 -5.62
C ASP A 64 9.08 4.43 -4.24
N GLY A 65 8.36 4.10 -3.16
CA GLY A 65 8.74 4.37 -1.78
C GLY A 65 9.34 3.18 -1.02
N GLU A 66 9.53 2.02 -1.64
CA GLU A 66 10.12 0.88 -0.96
C GLU A 66 11.65 0.94 -0.85
N ALA A 67 12.16 0.29 0.19
CA ALA A 67 13.59 0.28 0.51
C ALA A 67 14.41 -0.74 -0.30
N GLY A 68 13.80 -1.53 -1.20
CA GLY A 68 14.50 -2.61 -1.90
C GLY A 68 13.78 -3.13 -3.14
N PRO A 69 14.48 -3.84 -4.04
CA PRO A 69 13.96 -4.19 -5.36
C PRO A 69 12.76 -5.15 -5.28
N VAL A 70 11.63 -4.73 -5.83
CA VAL A 70 10.45 -5.59 -6.02
C VAL A 70 10.59 -6.37 -7.34
N PRO A 71 10.49 -7.71 -7.34
CA PRO A 71 10.63 -8.47 -8.58
C PRO A 71 9.49 -8.19 -9.56
N LEU A 72 9.77 -8.14 -10.86
CA LEU A 72 8.77 -7.88 -11.92
C LEU A 72 7.56 -8.84 -11.88
N SER A 73 7.72 -10.04 -11.33
CA SER A 73 6.62 -10.98 -11.15
C SER A 73 5.55 -10.49 -10.16
N ALA A 74 5.92 -9.64 -9.19
CA ALA A 74 5.00 -9.02 -8.23
C ALA A 74 3.87 -8.24 -8.91
N TYR A 75 4.20 -7.44 -9.94
CA TYR A 75 3.27 -6.62 -10.72
C TYR A 75 2.25 -7.45 -11.52
N ARG A 76 2.45 -8.77 -11.61
CA ARG A 76 1.50 -9.70 -12.24
C ARG A 76 0.51 -10.30 -11.25
N TYR A 77 0.77 -10.21 -9.94
CA TYR A 77 -0.15 -10.73 -8.93
C TYR A 77 -1.47 -9.97 -8.92
N ARG A 78 -2.49 -10.64 -8.39
CA ARG A 78 -3.84 -10.10 -8.20
C ARG A 78 -4.14 -10.22 -6.71
N LEU A 79 -4.23 -9.08 -6.06
CA LEU A 79 -4.34 -8.95 -4.61
C LEU A 79 -5.79 -8.63 -4.24
N SER A 80 -6.20 -8.99 -3.03
CA SER A 80 -7.61 -8.85 -2.62
C SER A 80 -7.97 -7.40 -2.34
N ASP A 81 -7.06 -6.69 -1.70
CA ASP A 81 -7.18 -5.30 -1.23
C ASP A 81 -5.81 -4.59 -1.27
N LEU A 82 -5.80 -3.31 -0.91
CA LEU A 82 -4.56 -2.53 -0.85
C LEU A 82 -3.64 -2.98 0.31
N ALA A 83 -4.21 -3.51 1.39
CA ALA A 83 -3.43 -3.97 2.55
C ALA A 83 -2.56 -5.18 2.18
N ASP A 84 -3.16 -6.17 1.50
CA ASP A 84 -2.50 -7.33 0.91
C ASP A 84 -1.33 -6.89 0.01
N ALA A 85 -1.52 -5.85 -0.80
CA ALA A 85 -0.49 -5.32 -1.68
C ALA A 85 0.69 -4.74 -0.89
N ALA A 86 0.40 -3.91 0.11
CA ALA A 86 1.42 -3.28 0.95
C ALA A 86 2.18 -4.34 1.77
N GLU A 87 1.49 -5.32 2.34
CA GLU A 87 2.10 -6.45 3.05
C GLU A 87 2.98 -7.29 2.14
N TYR A 88 2.52 -7.56 0.92
CA TYR A 88 3.29 -8.31 -0.07
C TYR A 88 4.61 -7.61 -0.41
N VAL A 89 4.58 -6.29 -0.67
CA VAL A 89 5.77 -5.48 -0.96
C VAL A 89 6.69 -5.41 0.25
N ALA A 90 6.16 -5.07 1.43
CA ALA A 90 6.96 -4.97 2.66
C ALA A 90 7.67 -6.28 2.99
N LYS A 91 7.01 -7.43 2.83
CA LYS A 91 7.63 -8.75 3.04
C LYS A 91 8.81 -9.00 2.11
N LYS A 92 8.76 -8.51 0.85
CA LYS A 92 9.90 -8.60 -0.08
C LYS A 92 11.06 -7.71 0.35
N CYS A 93 10.77 -6.61 1.04
CA CYS A 93 11.76 -5.70 1.60
C CYS A 93 12.23 -6.07 3.03
N GLY A 94 11.74 -7.19 3.60
CA GLY A 94 12.09 -7.59 4.97
C GLY A 94 11.44 -6.72 6.06
N ALA A 95 10.29 -6.12 5.76
CA ALA A 95 9.54 -5.23 6.62
C ALA A 95 8.11 -5.70 6.87
N THR A 96 7.46 -5.10 7.86
CA THR A 96 6.01 -5.24 8.12
C THR A 96 5.33 -3.88 7.96
N VAL A 97 4.03 -3.89 7.67
CA VAL A 97 3.25 -2.66 7.51
C VAL A 97 2.36 -2.41 8.71
N ARG A 98 2.12 -1.13 9.00
CA ARG A 98 1.10 -0.70 9.94
C ARG A 98 0.29 0.44 9.34
N ARG A 99 -1.02 0.22 9.17
CA ARG A 99 -1.92 1.27 8.70
C ARG A 99 -2.02 2.40 9.73
N VAL A 100 -2.07 3.63 9.24
CA VAL A 100 -2.39 4.84 10.03
C VAL A 100 -3.53 5.60 9.38
N ASP A 101 -4.41 6.17 10.20
CA ASP A 101 -5.61 6.84 9.69
C ASP A 101 -5.30 8.19 9.06
N SER A 102 -4.26 8.88 9.54
CA SER A 102 -3.78 10.14 8.96
C SER A 102 -2.35 10.47 9.41
N TRP A 103 -1.69 11.34 8.64
CA TRP A 103 -0.44 12.00 9.01
C TRP A 103 -0.75 13.44 9.42
N ILE A 104 -1.06 13.67 10.69
CA ILE A 104 -1.19 15.02 11.26
C ILE A 104 0.21 15.55 11.62
#